data_AF-A0A4Z0MZ79-F1
#
_entry.id   AF-A0A4Z0MZ79-F1
#
_cell.length_a   1.000
_cell.length_b   1.000
_cell.length_c   1.000
_cell.angle_alpha   90.00
_cell.angle_beta   90.00
_cell.angle_gamma   90.00
#
_symmetry.space_group_name_H-M   'P 1'
#
loop_
_entity.id
_entity.type
_entity.pdbx_description
1 polymer ?
#
loop_
_entity_poly.entity_id
_entity_poly.type
_entity_poly.pdbx_seq_one_letter_code
_entity_poly.pdbx_strand_id
1 'polypeptide(L)'
;MSFTKPNLPVDIDPATWTTMPRWQRLQIMTRHWTDNGFGTPYGVYVLYVVKIAAYLAGAAAVISLTPGLGSLADITAWWTQPIVYQKLVVFTLLFEVLGFGCGSGPLTLRFLPPLGGFLYWLRPGTIRLPPWPDKVPFTRGDTRGPVDVALYAILLISLVWTLLARGTGGSATAHGDVGLLAPTLVIPTLTALLLLGLRDKTVFLAARAEHYGLTLIVFFFPFVDQIAAYKLILLALWWGAATSKLNHHFPYVMAVMMSNNPMLIPLKRIKRMMWRDPENDLRPSRLPHLLAHVGGTTSEFVVPLYLVFFAPSNGPLLWVAVLYMVCFHLTIASTIPMGVPLEWNAFFIISLFYLWGGYGDYRVTDIDSPLLLAILAASLVVVPIVGNMLPHKVSFLPAMRYYAGNWAASAWCLRPGVEDKIEANVTKSSALANRQLAKLYGPEIAEVMLDKMLAWRAMHTHGRALNGLVSRAVPNEDDYVIRDGEYMAGPIVGWNFGEGHLHNEQLIDALQRRCDFAEGDVRVVLLEGQPIHRGWQAYRIVDAKTGVLEQGYVEVADMTSRQPWPTPGDRLPVRVTMSRLQAAAP
;
A
#
# COMPACT_ATOMS: atom_id res chain seq x y z
N MET A 1 -9.41 -21.62 14.82
CA MET A 1 -10.16 -20.43 14.34
C MET A 1 -11.37 -20.92 13.54
N SER A 2 -12.42 -20.11 13.40
CA SER A 2 -13.61 -20.45 12.61
C SER A 2 -13.40 -20.11 11.13
N PHE A 3 -14.18 -20.73 10.23
CA PHE A 3 -14.16 -20.41 8.81
C PHE A 3 -14.74 -19.02 8.52
N THR A 4 -15.80 -18.63 9.22
CA THR A 4 -16.55 -17.38 8.98
C THR A 4 -16.46 -16.37 10.11
N LYS A 5 -16.23 -16.83 11.35
CA LYS A 5 -16.18 -15.95 12.52
C LYS A 5 -14.75 -15.50 12.83
N PRO A 6 -14.53 -14.21 13.15
CA PRO A 6 -13.23 -13.72 13.58
C PRO A 6 -12.83 -14.34 14.92
N ASN A 7 -11.53 -14.45 15.17
CA ASN A 7 -10.98 -14.79 16.47
C ASN A 7 -10.77 -13.49 17.26
N LEU A 8 -11.62 -13.28 18.27
CA LEU A 8 -11.59 -12.14 19.17
C LEU A 8 -11.07 -12.58 20.55
N PRO A 9 -10.63 -11.65 21.42
CA PRO A 9 -10.32 -11.97 22.81
C PRO A 9 -11.50 -12.71 23.48
N VAL A 10 -11.20 -13.70 24.32
CA VAL A 10 -12.24 -14.55 24.94
C VAL A 10 -12.93 -13.84 26.11
N ASP A 11 -12.19 -12.97 26.81
CA ASP A 11 -12.62 -12.36 28.07
C ASP A 11 -13.26 -10.96 27.89
N ILE A 12 -13.73 -10.65 26.67
CA ILE A 12 -14.39 -9.37 26.39
C ILE A 12 -15.90 -9.56 26.25
N ASP A 13 -16.64 -8.61 26.80
CA ASP A 13 -18.06 -8.46 26.52
C ASP A 13 -18.24 -7.40 25.42
N PRO A 14 -18.69 -7.77 24.21
CA PRO A 14 -18.92 -6.83 23.11
C PRO A 14 -19.87 -5.68 23.47
N ALA A 15 -20.84 -5.91 24.37
CA ALA A 15 -21.84 -4.90 24.73
C ALA A 15 -21.24 -3.74 25.55
N THR A 16 -20.21 -4.02 26.34
CA THR A 16 -19.51 -3.03 27.17
C THR A 16 -18.15 -2.62 26.59
N TRP A 17 -17.76 -3.17 25.43
CA TRP A 17 -16.45 -2.91 24.83
C TRP A 17 -16.20 -1.41 24.59
N THR A 18 -17.15 -0.69 24.02
CA THR A 18 -16.98 0.73 23.66
C THR A 18 -16.95 1.67 24.86
N THR A 19 -17.44 1.23 26.04
CA THR A 19 -17.41 2.02 27.27
C THR A 19 -16.08 1.90 28.02
N MET A 20 -15.26 0.89 27.69
CA MET A 20 -13.91 0.77 28.24
C MET A 20 -13.00 1.90 27.73
N PRO A 21 -12.13 2.47 28.58
CA PRO A 21 -11.13 3.44 28.15
C PRO A 21 -10.29 2.90 26.99
N ARG A 22 -10.03 3.74 25.98
CA ARG A 22 -9.32 3.36 24.74
C ARG A 22 -7.98 2.65 25.00
N TRP A 23 -7.22 3.11 26.01
CA TRP A 23 -5.93 2.50 26.34
C TRP A 23 -6.05 1.04 26.79
N GLN A 24 -7.12 0.68 27.51
CA GLN A 24 -7.39 -0.71 27.93
C GLN A 24 -7.72 -1.56 26.72
N ARG A 25 -8.58 -1.04 25.83
CA ARG A 25 -8.96 -1.71 24.58
C ARG A 25 -7.75 -2.01 23.70
N LEU A 26 -6.87 -1.03 23.53
CA LEU A 26 -5.60 -1.19 22.82
C LEU A 26 -4.69 -2.24 23.49
N GLN A 27 -4.56 -2.22 24.82
CA GLN A 27 -3.75 -3.20 25.54
C GLN A 27 -4.27 -4.63 25.34
N ILE A 28 -5.57 -4.85 25.53
CA ILE A 28 -6.22 -6.16 25.30
C ILE A 28 -6.01 -6.61 23.85
N MET A 29 -6.26 -5.72 22.88
CA MET A 29 -6.18 -6.08 21.47
C MET A 29 -4.76 -6.34 20.98
N THR A 30 -3.78 -5.58 21.44
CA THR A 30 -2.37 -5.78 21.06
C THR A 30 -1.77 -7.02 21.71
N ARG A 31 -2.15 -7.35 22.96
CA ARG A 31 -1.80 -8.64 23.58
C ARG A 31 -2.43 -9.81 22.84
N HIS A 32 -3.71 -9.74 22.50
CA HIS A 32 -4.34 -10.83 21.72
C HIS A 32 -3.68 -11.00 20.33
N TRP A 33 -3.19 -9.91 19.73
CA TRP A 33 -2.47 -9.96 18.45
C TRP A 33 -1.20 -10.81 18.50
N THR A 34 -0.47 -10.83 19.62
CA THR A 34 0.81 -11.57 19.72
C THR A 34 0.64 -13.05 19.37
N ASP A 35 -0.52 -13.61 19.71
CA ASP A 35 -0.84 -15.02 19.47
C ASP A 35 -1.66 -15.23 18.20
N ASN A 36 -2.60 -14.32 17.91
CA ASN A 36 -3.66 -14.56 16.94
C ASN A 36 -3.53 -13.71 15.67
N GLY A 37 -2.59 -12.76 15.63
CA GLY A 37 -2.53 -11.76 14.57
C GLY A 37 -3.78 -10.90 14.55
N PHE A 38 -4.24 -10.55 13.34
CA PHE A 38 -5.51 -9.85 13.16
C PHE A 38 -6.74 -10.65 13.65
N GLY A 39 -6.62 -11.98 13.79
CA GLY A 39 -7.75 -12.84 14.12
C GLY A 39 -8.69 -13.11 12.94
N THR A 40 -8.18 -12.95 11.72
CA THR A 40 -8.92 -13.11 10.47
C THR A 40 -9.52 -14.53 10.32
N PRO A 41 -10.81 -14.66 9.89
CA PRO A 41 -11.42 -15.95 9.60
C PRO A 41 -10.71 -16.70 8.46
N TYR A 42 -10.71 -18.05 8.48
CA TYR A 42 -10.05 -18.83 7.42
C TYR A 42 -10.60 -18.54 6.01
N GLY A 43 -11.90 -18.26 5.88
CA GLY A 43 -12.52 -17.94 4.59
C GLY A 43 -11.90 -16.71 3.92
N VAL A 44 -11.40 -15.75 4.70
CA VAL A 44 -10.71 -14.57 4.14
C VAL A 44 -9.34 -14.95 3.58
N TYR A 45 -8.59 -15.84 4.24
CA TYR A 45 -7.32 -16.32 3.69
C TYR A 45 -7.53 -17.12 2.40
N VAL A 46 -8.55 -17.98 2.36
CA VAL A 46 -8.94 -18.70 1.12
C VAL A 46 -9.30 -17.72 0.01
N LEU A 47 -10.07 -16.66 0.32
CA LEU A 47 -10.39 -15.60 -0.64
C LEU A 47 -9.12 -15.01 -1.27
N TYR A 48 -8.10 -14.69 -0.48
CA TYR A 48 -6.86 -14.13 -1.02
C TYR A 48 -6.03 -15.13 -1.83
N VAL A 49 -6.03 -16.42 -1.46
CA VAL A 49 -5.40 -17.47 -2.29
C VAL A 49 -6.12 -17.60 -3.63
N VAL A 50 -7.45 -17.66 -3.62
CA VAL A 50 -8.28 -17.70 -4.84
C VAL A 50 -8.05 -16.46 -5.69
N LYS A 51 -7.92 -15.28 -5.07
CA LYS A 51 -7.65 -14.02 -5.76
C LYS A 51 -6.32 -14.03 -6.51
N ILE A 52 -5.24 -14.52 -5.89
CA ILE A 52 -3.94 -14.70 -6.56
C ILE A 52 -4.07 -15.69 -7.71
N ALA A 53 -4.73 -16.84 -7.50
CA ALA A 53 -4.94 -17.83 -8.53
C ALA A 53 -5.76 -17.27 -9.71
N ALA A 54 -6.80 -16.47 -9.44
CA ALA A 54 -7.60 -15.80 -10.45
C ALA A 54 -6.82 -14.74 -11.23
N TYR A 55 -5.92 -13.99 -10.56
CA TYR A 55 -5.00 -13.08 -11.22
C TYR A 55 -4.06 -13.83 -12.19
N LEU A 56 -3.43 -14.91 -11.73
CA LEU A 56 -2.52 -15.72 -12.54
C LEU A 56 -3.23 -16.39 -13.73
N ALA A 57 -4.36 -17.05 -13.47
CA ALA A 57 -5.15 -17.72 -14.49
C ALA A 57 -5.75 -16.71 -15.48
N GLY A 58 -6.22 -15.56 -14.99
CA GLY A 58 -6.74 -14.47 -15.81
C GLY A 58 -5.67 -13.88 -16.73
N ALA A 59 -4.47 -13.63 -16.21
CA ALA A 59 -3.34 -13.17 -17.02
C ALA A 59 -3.00 -14.18 -18.12
N ALA A 60 -2.83 -15.46 -17.76
CA ALA A 60 -2.50 -16.51 -18.71
C ALA A 60 -3.60 -16.71 -19.78
N ALA A 61 -4.87 -16.66 -19.37
CA ALA A 61 -6.01 -16.74 -20.28
C ALA A 61 -6.03 -15.56 -21.26
N VAL A 62 -5.93 -14.32 -20.77
CA VAL A 62 -5.94 -13.12 -21.64
C VAL A 62 -4.74 -13.10 -22.58
N ILE A 63 -3.54 -13.47 -22.09
CA ILE A 63 -2.34 -13.49 -22.92
C ILE A 63 -2.43 -14.57 -24.00
N SER A 64 -2.94 -15.77 -23.69
CA SER A 64 -3.09 -16.85 -24.68
C SER A 64 -4.10 -16.54 -25.79
N LEU A 65 -4.99 -15.55 -25.62
CA LEU A 65 -5.85 -15.04 -26.70
C LEU A 65 -5.09 -14.22 -27.75
N THR A 66 -3.79 -13.99 -27.58
CA THR A 66 -2.97 -13.29 -28.57
C THR A 66 -2.85 -14.11 -29.85
N PRO A 67 -3.25 -13.58 -31.02
CA PRO A 67 -3.15 -14.31 -32.28
C PRO A 67 -1.72 -14.78 -32.55
N GLY A 68 -1.56 -16.08 -32.86
CA GLY A 68 -0.27 -16.71 -33.15
C GLY A 68 0.50 -17.25 -31.93
N LEU A 69 0.05 -16.98 -30.70
CA LEU A 69 0.80 -17.36 -29.49
C LEU A 69 0.64 -18.84 -29.08
N GLY A 70 -0.53 -19.43 -29.34
CA GLY A 70 -0.89 -20.78 -28.89
C GLY A 70 -1.94 -20.78 -27.79
N SER A 71 -2.46 -21.96 -27.44
CA SER A 71 -3.52 -22.08 -26.43
C SER A 71 -2.95 -22.05 -25.01
N LEU A 72 -3.82 -21.96 -24.00
CA LEU A 72 -3.41 -22.06 -22.60
C LEU A 72 -2.71 -23.39 -22.28
N ALA A 73 -3.05 -24.48 -22.98
CA ALA A 73 -2.41 -25.79 -22.80
C ALA A 73 -0.94 -25.79 -23.28
N ASP A 74 -0.59 -24.86 -24.17
CA ASP A 74 0.74 -24.74 -24.79
C ASP A 74 1.65 -23.77 -24.03
N ILE A 75 1.33 -23.42 -22.78
CA ILE A 75 2.03 -22.37 -22.02
C ILE A 75 3.54 -22.55 -21.96
N THR A 76 4.03 -23.79 -21.90
CA THR A 76 5.46 -24.10 -21.88
C THR A 76 6.18 -23.69 -23.17
N ALA A 77 5.46 -23.62 -24.29
CA ALA A 77 5.99 -23.20 -25.59
C ALA A 77 6.01 -21.67 -25.76
N TRP A 78 5.09 -20.95 -25.14
CA TRP A 78 4.91 -19.52 -25.41
C TRP A 78 5.22 -18.58 -24.25
N TRP A 79 5.36 -19.04 -23.01
CA TRP A 79 5.53 -18.14 -21.85
C TRP A 79 6.76 -17.22 -21.93
N THR A 80 7.77 -17.60 -22.71
CA THR A 80 8.97 -16.78 -22.98
C THR A 80 8.83 -15.90 -24.22
N GLN A 81 7.70 -15.87 -24.92
CA GLN A 81 7.55 -15.01 -26.10
C GLN A 81 7.65 -13.53 -25.71
N PRO A 82 8.27 -12.66 -26.54
CA PRO A 82 8.51 -11.24 -26.23
C PRO A 82 7.25 -10.46 -25.79
N ILE A 83 6.13 -10.68 -26.48
CA ILE A 83 4.87 -9.98 -26.20
C ILE A 83 4.25 -10.32 -24.83
N VAL A 84 4.61 -11.47 -24.23
CA VAL A 84 4.00 -11.98 -23.00
C VAL A 84 4.23 -11.02 -21.84
N TYR A 85 5.47 -10.55 -21.68
CA TYR A 85 5.79 -9.64 -20.59
C TYR A 85 5.10 -8.28 -20.76
N GLN A 86 5.03 -7.77 -22.00
CA GLN A 86 4.32 -6.54 -22.28
C GLN A 86 2.83 -6.64 -21.92
N LYS A 87 2.17 -7.74 -22.33
CA LYS A 87 0.76 -7.97 -21.98
C LYS A 87 0.56 -8.26 -20.49
N LEU A 88 1.49 -8.93 -19.81
CA LEU A 88 1.44 -9.13 -18.36
C LEU A 88 1.47 -7.79 -17.60
N VAL A 89 2.33 -6.86 -18.02
CA VAL A 89 2.39 -5.50 -17.46
C VAL A 89 1.07 -4.76 -17.66
N VAL A 90 0.53 -4.76 -18.88
CA VAL A 90 -0.75 -4.11 -19.20
C VAL A 90 -1.91 -4.74 -18.42
N PHE A 91 -1.94 -6.08 -18.31
CA PHE A 91 -2.96 -6.82 -17.56
C PHE A 91 -2.91 -6.47 -16.08
N THR A 92 -1.70 -6.42 -15.51
CA THR A 92 -1.51 -6.12 -14.09
C THR A 92 -1.90 -4.69 -13.78
N LEU A 93 -1.53 -3.74 -14.64
CA LEU A 93 -1.98 -2.35 -14.52
C LEU A 93 -3.51 -2.25 -14.56
N LEU A 94 -4.17 -2.93 -15.50
CA LEU A 94 -5.63 -2.99 -15.57
C LEU A 94 -6.25 -3.57 -14.30
N PHE A 95 -5.69 -4.68 -13.79
CA PHE A 95 -6.15 -5.34 -12.57
C PHE A 95 -6.07 -4.42 -11.34
N GLU A 96 -4.99 -3.64 -11.24
CA GLU A 96 -4.79 -2.66 -10.16
C GLU A 96 -5.79 -1.51 -10.26
N VAL A 97 -5.95 -0.87 -11.43
CA VAL A 97 -6.84 0.29 -11.55
C VAL A 97 -8.33 -0.09 -11.48
N LEU A 98 -8.71 -1.30 -11.90
CA LEU A 98 -10.05 -1.83 -11.63
C LEU A 98 -10.31 -2.00 -10.13
N GLY A 99 -9.30 -1.91 -9.27
CA GLY A 99 -9.46 -2.13 -7.83
C GLY A 99 -9.63 -3.60 -7.49
N PHE A 100 -9.18 -4.51 -8.36
CA PHE A 100 -9.02 -5.92 -8.04
C PHE A 100 -7.71 -6.16 -7.32
N GLY A 101 -6.64 -5.43 -7.64
CA GLY A 101 -5.32 -5.56 -7.01
C GLY A 101 -5.26 -5.07 -5.56
N CYS A 102 -4.31 -4.19 -5.30
CA CYS A 102 -4.12 -3.56 -4.00
C CYS A 102 -5.33 -2.71 -3.63
N GLY A 103 -5.80 -2.77 -2.38
CA GLY A 103 -7.01 -2.03 -1.96
C GLY A 103 -8.33 -2.79 -2.17
N SER A 104 -8.31 -4.12 -2.23
CA SER A 104 -9.53 -4.94 -2.29
C SER A 104 -9.62 -5.99 -1.18
N GLY A 105 -10.86 -6.32 -0.82
CA GLY A 105 -11.20 -7.32 0.17
C GLY A 105 -11.00 -6.91 1.64
N PRO A 106 -11.32 -7.83 2.57
CA PRO A 106 -11.43 -7.54 4.01
C PRO A 106 -10.17 -6.98 4.68
N LEU A 107 -8.97 -7.34 4.23
CA LEU A 107 -7.70 -6.83 4.78
C LEU A 107 -7.36 -5.41 4.34
N THR A 108 -8.25 -4.79 3.57
CA THR A 108 -8.24 -3.37 3.22
C THR A 108 -9.49 -2.66 3.74
N LEU A 109 -10.21 -3.29 4.69
CA LEU A 109 -11.47 -2.85 5.26
C LEU A 109 -12.62 -2.68 4.25
N ARG A 110 -12.59 -3.45 3.16
CA ARG A 110 -13.69 -3.55 2.20
C ARG A 110 -14.35 -4.91 2.30
N PHE A 111 -15.61 -4.92 2.68
CA PHE A 111 -16.37 -6.15 2.90
C PHE A 111 -17.55 -6.26 1.93
N LEU A 112 -18.30 -5.17 1.71
CA LEU A 112 -19.55 -5.15 0.94
C LEU A 112 -19.75 -3.82 0.17
N PRO A 113 -19.53 -3.79 -1.16
CA PRO A 113 -18.78 -4.76 -1.95
C PRO A 113 -17.28 -4.78 -1.56
N PRO A 114 -16.57 -5.89 -1.77
CA PRO A 114 -15.15 -6.02 -1.42
C PRO A 114 -14.21 -5.36 -2.46
N LEU A 115 -14.70 -4.39 -3.24
CA LEU A 115 -14.00 -3.78 -4.39
C LEU A 115 -14.00 -2.26 -4.30
N GLY A 116 -12.87 -1.66 -4.68
CA GLY A 116 -12.68 -0.21 -4.82
C GLY A 116 -12.71 0.22 -6.28
N GLY A 117 -11.79 1.10 -6.66
CA GLY A 117 -11.43 1.37 -8.06
C GLY A 117 -12.60 1.82 -8.93
N PHE A 118 -12.97 1.02 -9.93
CA PHE A 118 -13.96 1.42 -10.95
C PHE A 118 -15.33 1.78 -10.39
N LEU A 119 -15.75 1.18 -9.26
CA LEU A 119 -17.01 1.51 -8.59
C LEU A 119 -17.08 2.95 -8.07
N TYR A 120 -15.90 3.55 -7.85
CA TYR A 120 -15.72 4.91 -7.37
C TYR A 120 -15.36 5.86 -8.50
N TRP A 121 -14.38 5.52 -9.34
CA TRP A 121 -13.78 6.47 -10.27
C TRP A 121 -14.56 6.63 -11.57
N LEU A 122 -15.50 5.73 -11.88
CA LEU A 122 -16.52 5.93 -12.92
C LEU A 122 -17.76 6.69 -12.40
N ARG A 123 -17.84 6.99 -11.10
CA ARG A 123 -18.99 7.63 -10.48
C ARG A 123 -18.74 9.14 -10.33
N PRO A 124 -19.48 10.02 -11.03
CA PRO A 124 -19.42 11.46 -10.79
C PRO A 124 -19.78 11.83 -9.34
N GLY A 125 -19.26 12.94 -8.84
CA GLY A 125 -19.57 13.48 -7.50
C GLY A 125 -18.72 12.90 -6.36
N THR A 126 -18.03 11.79 -6.59
CA THR A 126 -17.05 11.22 -5.66
C THR A 126 -15.84 12.15 -5.46
N ILE A 127 -15.11 11.98 -4.35
CA ILE A 127 -13.95 12.83 -4.05
C ILE A 127 -12.75 12.47 -4.95
N ARG A 128 -12.04 13.49 -5.41
CA ARG A 128 -10.72 13.40 -6.06
C ARG A 128 -9.70 14.29 -5.35
N LEU A 129 -8.43 13.88 -5.40
CA LEU A 129 -7.34 14.51 -4.65
C LEU A 129 -6.22 14.96 -5.62
N PRO A 130 -6.33 16.12 -6.28
CA PRO A 130 -5.27 16.62 -7.16
C PRO A 130 -3.97 16.83 -6.35
N PRO A 131 -2.78 16.45 -6.87
CA PRO A 131 -1.52 16.61 -6.15
C PRO A 131 -1.10 18.09 -5.99
N TRP A 132 -1.41 18.95 -6.96
CA TRP A 132 -1.05 20.37 -6.94
C TRP A 132 -2.18 21.28 -7.44
N PRO A 133 -3.32 21.33 -6.74
CA PRO A 133 -4.51 22.04 -7.21
C PRO A 133 -4.27 23.53 -7.48
N ASP A 134 -3.36 24.16 -6.72
CA ASP A 134 -3.07 25.59 -6.87
C ASP A 134 -1.95 25.93 -7.86
N LYS A 135 -1.34 24.91 -8.48
CA LYS A 135 -0.21 25.10 -9.40
C LYS A 135 -0.52 24.62 -10.81
N VAL A 136 -1.29 23.55 -10.97
CA VAL A 136 -1.59 22.98 -12.29
C VAL A 136 -2.97 23.47 -12.76
N PRO A 137 -3.06 24.21 -13.88
CA PRO A 137 -4.33 24.68 -14.42
C PRO A 137 -5.36 23.57 -14.61
N PHE A 138 -6.63 23.92 -14.48
CA PHE A 138 -7.78 23.02 -14.64
C PHE A 138 -7.89 21.86 -13.63
N THR A 139 -6.99 21.72 -12.66
CA THR A 139 -7.02 20.62 -11.67
C THR A 139 -7.70 20.98 -10.35
N ARG A 140 -8.01 22.26 -10.11
CA ARG A 140 -8.66 22.75 -8.88
C ARG A 140 -9.97 22.04 -8.54
N GLY A 141 -10.30 22.04 -7.25
CA GLY A 141 -11.49 21.38 -6.70
C GLY A 141 -11.24 19.92 -6.33
N ASP A 142 -12.23 19.31 -5.68
CA ASP A 142 -12.12 17.97 -5.09
C ASP A 142 -13.25 17.02 -5.51
N THR A 143 -14.09 17.46 -6.44
CA THR A 143 -15.25 16.70 -6.90
C THR A 143 -14.93 16.13 -8.27
N ARG A 144 -15.09 14.82 -8.43
CA ARG A 144 -14.89 14.11 -9.69
C ARG A 144 -16.01 14.49 -10.65
N GLY A 145 -15.66 15.20 -11.72
CA GLY A 145 -16.59 15.63 -12.77
C GLY A 145 -16.57 14.71 -13.99
N PRO A 146 -17.35 15.04 -15.04
CA PRO A 146 -17.42 14.25 -16.27
C PRO A 146 -16.07 14.05 -16.96
N VAL A 147 -15.19 15.07 -16.95
CA VAL A 147 -13.84 14.98 -17.54
C VAL A 147 -12.99 13.94 -16.82
N ASP A 148 -13.05 13.89 -15.49
CA ASP A 148 -12.30 12.92 -14.69
C ASP A 148 -12.78 11.49 -14.98
N VAL A 149 -14.12 11.30 -15.04
CA VAL A 149 -14.75 10.03 -15.36
C VAL A 149 -14.41 9.57 -16.78
N ALA A 150 -14.43 10.50 -17.76
CA ALA A 150 -14.07 10.20 -19.14
C ALA A 150 -12.59 9.81 -19.27
N LEU A 151 -11.67 10.53 -18.62
CA LEU A 151 -10.24 10.18 -18.60
C LEU A 151 -10.02 8.79 -18.00
N TYR A 152 -10.72 8.47 -16.89
CA TYR A 152 -10.64 7.16 -16.29
C TYR A 152 -11.23 6.05 -17.18
N ALA A 153 -12.35 6.31 -17.88
CA ALA A 153 -12.90 5.37 -18.84
C ALA A 153 -11.95 5.14 -20.03
N ILE A 154 -11.31 6.19 -20.55
CA ILE A 154 -10.27 6.09 -21.59
C ILE A 154 -9.11 5.21 -21.11
N LEU A 155 -8.66 5.38 -19.86
CA LEU A 155 -7.63 4.54 -19.27
C LEU A 155 -8.03 3.05 -19.31
N LEU A 156 -9.23 2.71 -18.84
CA LEU A 156 -9.70 1.32 -18.83
C LEU A 156 -9.85 0.74 -20.25
N ILE A 157 -10.48 1.50 -21.16
CA ILE A 157 -10.72 1.07 -22.54
C ILE A 157 -9.39 0.87 -23.29
N SER A 158 -8.42 1.79 -23.12
CA SER A 158 -7.12 1.70 -23.78
C SER A 158 -6.28 0.51 -23.29
N LEU A 159 -6.35 0.18 -22.00
CA LEU A 159 -5.72 -1.03 -21.46
C LEU A 159 -6.33 -2.31 -22.04
N VAL A 160 -7.67 -2.40 -22.08
CA VAL A 160 -8.36 -3.55 -22.71
C VAL A 160 -8.02 -3.64 -24.19
N TRP A 161 -8.06 -2.51 -24.91
CA TRP A 161 -7.70 -2.46 -26.33
C TRP A 161 -6.27 -2.93 -26.59
N THR A 162 -5.33 -2.51 -25.76
CA THR A 162 -3.92 -2.96 -25.82
C THR A 162 -3.80 -4.47 -25.56
N LEU A 163 -4.55 -5.02 -24.60
CA LEU A 163 -4.58 -6.46 -24.32
C LEU A 163 -5.16 -7.30 -25.46
N LEU A 164 -6.12 -6.75 -26.20
CA LEU A 164 -6.73 -7.43 -27.35
C LEU A 164 -5.92 -7.30 -28.64
N ALA A 165 -4.94 -6.39 -28.68
CA ALA A 165 -4.12 -6.18 -29.87
C ALA A 165 -3.23 -7.38 -30.19
N ARG A 166 -3.06 -7.66 -31.48
CA ARG A 166 -2.07 -8.64 -31.97
C ARG A 166 -0.65 -8.09 -31.86
N GLY A 167 0.34 -8.99 -31.86
CA GLY A 167 1.73 -8.59 -32.01
C GLY A 167 2.06 -8.10 -33.42
N THR A 168 3.10 -7.29 -33.51
CA THR A 168 3.59 -6.61 -34.72
C THR A 168 5.13 -6.59 -34.73
N GLY A 169 5.72 -6.28 -35.89
CA GLY A 169 7.18 -6.16 -36.02
C GLY A 169 7.92 -7.46 -36.31
N GLY A 170 7.21 -8.59 -36.43
CA GLY A 170 7.82 -9.89 -36.72
C GLY A 170 8.68 -10.42 -35.58
N SER A 171 9.65 -11.26 -35.91
CA SER A 171 10.50 -11.96 -34.94
C SER A 171 11.43 -11.01 -34.19
N ALA A 172 11.18 -10.79 -32.89
CA ALA A 172 12.02 -9.95 -32.02
C ALA A 172 13.22 -10.70 -31.40
N THR A 173 13.19 -12.04 -31.45
CA THR A 173 14.24 -12.95 -31.00
C THR A 173 14.36 -14.09 -32.00
N ALA A 174 15.44 -14.86 -31.99
CA ALA A 174 15.55 -16.06 -32.84
C ALA A 174 14.45 -17.12 -32.58
N HIS A 175 13.71 -16.99 -31.48
CA HIS A 175 12.69 -17.94 -31.02
C HIS A 175 11.35 -17.22 -30.80
N GLY A 176 10.65 -16.88 -31.87
CA GLY A 176 9.32 -16.29 -31.79
C GLY A 176 8.95 -15.45 -33.01
N ASP A 177 7.72 -15.56 -33.50
CA ASP A 177 7.20 -14.88 -34.69
C ASP A 177 6.03 -13.93 -34.39
N VAL A 178 5.50 -13.97 -33.16
CA VAL A 178 4.36 -13.14 -32.72
C VAL A 178 4.72 -11.65 -32.60
N GLY A 179 5.99 -11.34 -32.31
CA GLY A 179 6.50 -9.97 -32.20
C GLY A 179 6.14 -9.25 -30.90
N LEU A 180 5.91 -7.94 -30.98
CA LEU A 180 5.67 -7.05 -29.84
C LEU A 180 4.37 -6.24 -30.03
N LEU A 181 3.83 -5.70 -28.94
CA LEU A 181 2.79 -4.68 -29.00
C LEU A 181 3.32 -3.43 -29.71
N ALA A 182 2.54 -2.88 -30.64
CA ALA A 182 2.84 -1.58 -31.23
C ALA A 182 2.86 -0.51 -30.13
N PRO A 183 3.95 0.25 -29.94
CA PRO A 183 4.06 1.19 -28.82
C PRO A 183 3.00 2.31 -28.84
N THR A 184 2.48 2.63 -30.03
CA THR A 184 1.39 3.60 -30.21
C THR A 184 0.11 3.21 -29.48
N LEU A 185 -0.11 1.92 -29.20
CA LEU A 185 -1.28 1.42 -28.47
C LEU A 185 -1.34 1.90 -27.02
N VAL A 186 -0.19 2.16 -26.39
CA VAL A 186 -0.14 2.60 -24.99
C VAL A 186 -0.17 4.13 -24.84
N ILE A 187 -0.14 4.90 -25.93
CA ILE A 187 -0.20 6.37 -25.89
C ILE A 187 -1.49 6.86 -25.19
N PRO A 188 -2.70 6.36 -25.51
CA PRO A 188 -3.91 6.79 -24.83
C PRO A 188 -3.88 6.46 -23.33
N THR A 189 -3.34 5.30 -22.96
CA THR A 189 -3.14 4.88 -21.56
C THR A 189 -2.25 5.87 -20.81
N LEU A 190 -1.06 6.17 -21.35
CA LEU A 190 -0.09 7.09 -20.75
C LEU A 190 -0.65 8.51 -20.63
N THR A 191 -1.34 8.97 -21.68
CA THR A 191 -1.96 10.30 -21.72
C THR A 191 -3.07 10.41 -20.67
N ALA A 192 -3.98 9.42 -20.62
CA ALA A 192 -5.04 9.40 -19.64
C ALA A 192 -4.49 9.31 -18.21
N LEU A 193 -3.48 8.45 -17.97
CA LEU A 193 -2.85 8.30 -16.66
C LEU A 193 -2.17 9.59 -16.19
N LEU A 194 -1.47 10.30 -17.08
CA LEU A 194 -0.84 11.59 -16.79
C LEU A 194 -1.89 12.66 -16.45
N LEU A 195 -2.86 12.86 -17.34
CA LEU A 195 -3.89 13.90 -17.16
C LEU A 195 -4.76 13.62 -15.93
N LEU A 196 -5.15 12.36 -15.73
CA LEU A 196 -5.93 11.95 -14.57
C LEU A 196 -5.09 12.03 -13.29
N GLY A 197 -3.82 11.63 -13.30
CA GLY A 197 -2.94 11.73 -12.15
C GLY A 197 -2.71 13.17 -11.65
N LEU A 198 -2.68 14.14 -12.57
CA LEU A 198 -2.65 15.56 -12.24
C LEU A 198 -3.96 16.07 -11.65
N ARG A 199 -5.09 15.42 -11.93
CA ARG A 199 -6.42 15.79 -11.43
C ARG A 199 -6.83 15.01 -10.18
N ASP A 200 -6.24 13.84 -10.00
CA ASP A 200 -6.48 12.90 -8.92
C ASP A 200 -5.30 11.96 -8.73
N LYS A 201 -4.48 12.23 -7.71
CA LYS A 201 -3.31 11.40 -7.39
C LYS A 201 -3.72 9.97 -7.01
N THR A 202 -4.94 9.76 -6.51
CA THR A 202 -5.42 8.44 -6.06
C THR A 202 -5.30 7.40 -7.17
N VAL A 203 -5.73 7.73 -8.39
CA VAL A 203 -5.69 6.79 -9.52
C VAL A 203 -4.25 6.56 -10.00
N PHE A 204 -3.42 7.60 -10.00
CA PHE A 204 -2.00 7.47 -10.37
C PHE A 204 -1.24 6.53 -9.44
N LEU A 205 -1.53 6.62 -8.14
CA LEU A 205 -0.95 5.77 -7.11
C LEU A 205 -1.49 4.33 -7.18
N ALA A 206 -2.81 4.17 -7.36
CA ALA A 206 -3.40 2.85 -7.56
C ALA A 206 -2.88 2.15 -8.82
N ALA A 207 -2.63 2.91 -9.89
CA ALA A 207 -2.00 2.43 -11.11
C ALA A 207 -0.52 2.03 -10.91
N ARG A 208 0.09 2.39 -9.77
CA ARG A 208 1.52 2.19 -9.50
C ARG A 208 2.37 2.68 -10.65
N ALA A 209 2.09 3.92 -11.06
CA ALA A 209 2.66 4.51 -12.26
C ALA A 209 4.19 4.57 -12.22
N GLU A 210 4.81 4.57 -11.03
CA GLU A 210 6.26 4.47 -10.87
C GLU A 210 6.84 3.13 -11.36
N HIS A 211 6.01 2.09 -11.39
CA HIS A 211 6.36 0.76 -11.89
C HIS A 211 5.73 0.54 -13.27
N TYR A 212 4.42 0.28 -13.34
CA TYR A 212 3.80 -0.14 -14.60
C TYR A 212 3.74 0.99 -15.63
N GLY A 213 3.49 2.23 -15.19
CA GLY A 213 3.50 3.40 -16.07
C GLY A 213 4.87 3.62 -16.72
N LEU A 214 5.94 3.52 -15.93
CA LEU A 214 7.31 3.53 -16.44
C LEU A 214 7.57 2.38 -17.42
N THR A 215 7.13 1.16 -17.09
CA THR A 215 7.29 0.00 -17.97
C THR A 215 6.56 0.16 -19.31
N LEU A 216 5.41 0.84 -19.36
CA LEU A 216 4.75 1.17 -20.63
C LEU A 216 5.58 2.14 -21.50
N ILE A 217 6.30 3.09 -20.89
CA ILE A 217 7.22 3.99 -21.61
C ILE A 217 8.38 3.20 -22.22
N VAL A 218 8.82 2.12 -21.56
CA VAL A 218 9.88 1.24 -22.08
C VAL A 218 9.47 0.56 -23.40
N PHE A 219 8.18 0.37 -23.68
CA PHE A 219 7.72 -0.30 -24.91
C PHE A 219 8.14 0.44 -26.19
N PHE A 220 8.47 1.73 -26.11
CA PHE A 220 8.89 2.55 -27.24
C PHE A 220 10.34 2.30 -27.69
N PHE A 221 11.08 1.45 -26.98
CA PHE A 221 12.50 1.18 -27.25
C PHE A 221 12.71 -0.21 -27.87
N PRO A 222 13.88 -0.48 -28.49
CA PRO A 222 14.19 -1.80 -29.05
C PRO A 222 14.08 -2.93 -28.02
N PHE A 223 13.81 -4.15 -28.48
CA PHE A 223 13.56 -5.29 -27.59
C PHE A 223 14.69 -5.55 -26.57
N VAL A 224 15.95 -5.44 -27.00
CA VAL A 224 17.14 -5.60 -26.15
C VAL A 224 17.08 -4.60 -24.99
N ASP A 225 16.89 -3.32 -25.32
CA ASP A 225 16.74 -2.22 -24.37
C ASP A 225 15.56 -2.45 -23.42
N GLN A 226 14.45 -3.02 -23.92
CA GLN A 226 13.30 -3.35 -23.07
C GLN A 226 13.67 -4.36 -21.98
N ILE A 227 14.28 -5.50 -22.35
CA ILE A 227 14.65 -6.56 -21.40
C ILE A 227 15.65 -6.02 -20.35
N ALA A 228 16.65 -5.27 -20.80
CA ALA A 228 17.62 -4.64 -19.93
C ALA A 228 16.96 -3.62 -18.97
N ALA A 229 16.06 -2.78 -19.47
CA ALA A 229 15.31 -1.83 -18.65
C ALA A 229 14.39 -2.53 -17.64
N TYR A 230 13.72 -3.62 -18.00
CA TYR A 230 12.91 -4.39 -17.06
C TYR A 230 13.75 -4.94 -15.90
N LYS A 231 14.96 -5.45 -16.17
CA LYS A 231 15.91 -5.87 -15.12
C LYS A 231 16.30 -4.71 -14.20
N LEU A 232 16.57 -3.52 -14.76
CA LEU A 232 16.88 -2.31 -13.97
C LEU A 232 15.69 -1.79 -13.15
N ILE A 233 14.48 -1.86 -13.69
CA ILE A 233 13.26 -1.48 -12.97
C ILE A 233 13.07 -2.40 -11.76
N LEU A 234 13.21 -3.72 -11.93
CA LEU A 234 13.11 -4.66 -10.81
C LEU A 234 14.22 -4.46 -9.78
N LEU A 235 15.46 -4.24 -10.23
CA LEU A 235 16.57 -3.88 -9.35
C LEU A 235 16.23 -2.67 -8.50
N ALA A 236 15.79 -1.59 -9.13
CA ALA A 236 15.47 -0.35 -8.45
C ALA A 236 14.32 -0.51 -7.46
N LEU A 237 13.29 -1.28 -7.79
CA LEU A 237 12.19 -1.56 -6.88
C LEU A 237 12.66 -2.34 -5.64
N TRP A 238 13.52 -3.35 -5.80
CA TRP A 238 14.11 -4.07 -4.66
C TRP A 238 15.06 -3.18 -3.84
N TRP A 239 15.94 -2.43 -4.50
CA TRP A 239 16.88 -1.53 -3.83
C TRP A 239 16.20 -0.35 -3.15
N GLY A 240 15.15 0.21 -3.76
CA GLY A 240 14.31 1.24 -3.15
C GLY A 240 13.62 0.71 -1.90
N ALA A 241 13.01 -0.48 -1.99
CA ALA A 241 12.43 -1.15 -0.83
C ALA A 241 13.49 -1.40 0.27
N ALA A 242 14.66 -1.95 -0.08
CA ALA A 242 15.76 -2.20 0.86
C ALA A 242 16.27 -0.91 1.52
N THR A 243 16.50 0.14 0.74
CA THR A 243 16.96 1.45 1.23
C THR A 243 15.96 2.03 2.21
N SER A 244 14.67 1.94 1.89
CA SER A 244 13.63 2.45 2.78
C SER A 244 13.58 1.72 4.11
N LYS A 245 14.05 0.47 4.19
CA LYS A 245 14.11 -0.38 5.40
C LYS A 245 15.32 -0.09 6.31
N LEU A 246 16.23 0.80 5.89
CA LEU A 246 17.37 1.28 6.70
C LEU A 246 16.90 2.29 7.76
N ASN A 247 16.06 1.83 8.69
CA ASN A 247 15.47 2.67 9.72
C ASN A 247 15.12 1.85 10.99
N HIS A 248 14.69 2.55 12.05
CA HIS A 248 14.29 1.92 13.32
C HIS A 248 12.83 1.42 13.36
N HIS A 249 12.02 1.76 12.35
CA HIS A 249 10.62 1.38 12.24
C HIS A 249 10.44 -0.05 11.70
N PHE A 250 11.31 -0.52 10.80
CA PHE A 250 11.14 -1.78 10.09
C PHE A 250 11.10 -3.04 11.00
N PRO A 251 11.89 -3.14 12.08
CA PRO A 251 11.75 -4.24 13.04
C PRO A 251 10.34 -4.35 13.67
N TYR A 252 9.62 -3.23 13.83
CA TYR A 252 8.24 -3.24 14.32
C TYR A 252 7.28 -3.79 13.26
N VAL A 253 7.47 -3.43 11.99
CA VAL A 253 6.72 -4.02 10.88
C VAL A 253 6.92 -5.52 10.84
N MET A 254 8.17 -5.97 10.94
CA MET A 254 8.49 -7.40 10.93
C MET A 254 7.85 -8.16 12.09
N ALA A 255 7.88 -7.62 13.30
CA ALA A 255 7.23 -8.23 14.44
C ALA A 255 5.72 -8.42 14.19
N VAL A 256 5.04 -7.36 13.71
CA VAL A 256 3.59 -7.38 13.44
C VAL A 256 3.24 -8.30 12.26
N MET A 257 4.00 -8.24 11.17
CA MET A 257 3.77 -9.07 9.98
C MET A 257 3.95 -10.56 10.29
N MET A 258 5.01 -10.92 11.00
CA MET A 258 5.30 -12.31 11.33
C MET A 258 4.31 -12.85 12.37
N SER A 259 3.89 -12.05 13.37
CA SER A 259 2.84 -12.49 14.29
C SER A 259 1.46 -12.57 13.64
N ASN A 260 1.23 -11.86 12.53
CA ASN A 260 0.03 -12.01 11.69
C ASN A 260 0.05 -13.25 10.80
N ASN A 261 1.23 -13.78 10.46
CA ASN A 261 1.38 -14.81 9.43
C ASN A 261 0.46 -16.04 9.69
N PRO A 262 -0.44 -16.39 8.75
CA PRO A 262 -1.32 -17.54 8.87
C PRO A 262 -0.58 -18.88 8.96
N MET A 263 0.59 -19.01 8.32
CA MET A 263 1.42 -20.23 8.40
C MET A 263 1.98 -20.46 9.80
N LEU A 264 2.06 -19.41 10.62
CA LEU A 264 2.51 -19.50 12.01
C LEU A 264 1.37 -19.67 13.01
N ILE A 265 0.10 -19.75 12.58
CA ILE A 265 -1.06 -19.98 13.47
C ILE A 265 -0.85 -21.18 14.43
N PRO A 266 -0.38 -22.37 14.00
CA PRO A 266 -0.16 -23.48 14.92
C PRO A 266 1.06 -23.28 15.85
N LEU A 267 1.92 -22.30 15.56
CA LEU A 267 3.22 -22.08 16.19
C LEU A 267 3.24 -20.79 17.02
N LYS A 268 2.29 -20.63 17.96
CA LYS A 268 2.19 -19.45 18.83
C LYS A 268 3.51 -19.09 19.52
N ARG A 269 4.32 -20.09 19.90
CA ARG A 269 5.65 -19.87 20.48
C ARG A 269 6.55 -19.01 19.59
N ILE A 270 6.55 -19.25 18.28
CA ILE A 270 7.35 -18.46 17.31
C ILE A 270 6.80 -17.05 17.20
N LYS A 271 5.46 -16.88 17.18
CA LYS A 271 4.85 -15.55 17.16
C LYS A 271 5.20 -14.73 18.40
N ARG A 272 5.18 -15.35 19.58
CA ARG A 272 5.59 -14.71 20.85
C ARG A 272 7.05 -14.30 20.85
N MET A 273 7.93 -15.05 20.19
CA MET A 273 9.36 -14.67 20.03
C MET A 273 9.56 -13.38 19.24
N MET A 274 8.53 -12.83 18.56
CA MET A 274 8.62 -11.50 17.93
C MET A 274 8.69 -10.36 18.96
N TRP A 275 8.28 -10.61 20.20
CA TRP A 275 8.13 -9.59 21.24
C TRP A 275 9.14 -9.82 22.37
N ARG A 276 9.55 -8.76 23.06
CA ARG A 276 10.42 -8.89 24.25
C ARG A 276 9.68 -9.62 25.37
N ASP A 277 8.44 -9.20 25.62
CA ASP A 277 7.50 -9.87 26.51
C ASP A 277 6.08 -9.71 25.93
N PRO A 278 5.40 -10.79 25.53
CA PRO A 278 4.10 -10.71 24.85
C PRO A 278 2.97 -10.13 25.71
N GLU A 279 3.16 -9.98 27.02
CA GLU A 279 2.17 -9.41 27.93
C GLU A 279 2.53 -7.97 28.32
N ASN A 280 3.78 -7.70 28.64
CA ASN A 280 4.20 -6.46 29.30
C ASN A 280 5.12 -5.59 28.44
N ASP A 281 5.75 -6.14 27.39
CA ASP A 281 6.67 -5.40 26.53
C ASP A 281 6.58 -5.82 25.05
N LEU A 282 5.67 -5.17 24.32
CA LEU A 282 5.47 -5.36 22.89
C LEU A 282 6.45 -4.56 22.03
N ARG A 283 7.65 -4.28 22.53
CA ARG A 283 8.76 -3.86 21.66
C ARG A 283 9.35 -5.10 20.96
N PRO A 284 9.89 -4.95 19.73
CA PRO A 284 10.51 -6.06 19.03
C PRO A 284 11.64 -6.71 19.83
N SER A 285 11.66 -8.04 19.82
CA SER A 285 12.80 -8.83 20.32
C SER A 285 13.97 -8.76 19.32
N ARG A 286 15.08 -9.46 19.61
CA ARG A 286 16.20 -9.56 18.66
C ARG A 286 15.83 -10.25 17.33
N LEU A 287 14.81 -11.12 17.33
CA LEU A 287 14.45 -11.91 16.15
C LEU A 287 13.87 -11.05 15.01
N PRO A 288 12.88 -10.16 15.23
CA PRO A 288 12.44 -9.22 14.19
C PRO A 288 13.56 -8.31 13.66
N HIS A 289 14.52 -7.90 14.50
CA HIS A 289 15.67 -7.12 14.03
C HIS A 289 16.54 -7.92 13.04
N LEU A 290 16.79 -9.20 13.34
CA LEU A 290 17.53 -10.09 12.44
C LEU A 290 16.76 -10.33 11.13
N LEU A 291 15.47 -10.65 11.22
CA LEU A 291 14.62 -10.85 10.05
C LEU A 291 14.52 -9.59 9.19
N ALA A 292 14.41 -8.42 9.81
CA ALA A 292 14.35 -7.14 9.12
C ALA A 292 15.63 -6.85 8.32
N HIS A 293 16.79 -6.86 8.98
CA HIS A 293 18.00 -6.33 8.35
C HIS A 293 18.85 -7.38 7.65
N VAL A 294 18.94 -8.60 8.20
CA VAL A 294 19.67 -9.70 7.54
C VAL A 294 18.76 -10.42 6.55
N GLY A 295 17.57 -10.85 6.98
CA GLY A 295 16.65 -11.59 6.12
C GLY A 295 16.01 -10.75 5.01
N GLY A 296 15.62 -9.51 5.32
CA GLY A 296 15.01 -8.56 4.39
C GLY A 296 16.03 -7.69 3.67
N THR A 297 16.56 -6.71 4.40
CA THR A 297 17.31 -5.58 3.81
C THR A 297 18.57 -6.03 3.06
N THR A 298 19.40 -6.87 3.67
CA THR A 298 20.64 -7.36 3.04
C THR A 298 20.34 -8.18 1.79
N SER A 299 19.37 -9.09 1.89
CA SER A 299 18.94 -9.95 0.78
C SER A 299 18.45 -9.15 -0.42
N GLU A 300 17.64 -8.12 -0.20
CA GLU A 300 17.11 -7.24 -1.25
C GLU A 300 18.17 -6.33 -1.89
N PHE A 301 19.32 -6.11 -1.24
CA PHE A 301 20.46 -5.47 -1.89
C PHE A 301 21.31 -6.46 -2.67
N VAL A 302 21.74 -7.54 -2.01
CA VAL A 302 22.79 -8.44 -2.50
C VAL A 302 22.30 -9.34 -3.63
N VAL A 303 21.14 -9.98 -3.47
CA VAL A 303 20.67 -10.96 -4.47
C VAL A 303 20.26 -10.29 -5.78
N PRO A 304 19.52 -9.17 -5.78
CA PRO A 304 19.26 -8.40 -6.99
C PRO A 304 20.53 -7.85 -7.65
N LEU A 305 21.50 -7.36 -6.87
CA LEU A 305 22.80 -6.92 -7.41
C LEU A 305 23.49 -8.07 -8.16
N TYR A 306 23.56 -9.25 -7.54
CA TYR A 306 24.10 -10.44 -8.17
C TYR A 306 23.34 -10.80 -9.45
N LEU A 307 22.02 -10.92 -9.38
CA LEU A 307 21.16 -11.27 -10.52
C LEU A 307 21.36 -10.33 -11.72
N VAL A 308 21.51 -9.03 -11.48
CA VAL A 308 21.53 -8.03 -12.56
C VAL A 308 22.92 -7.85 -13.18
N PHE A 309 23.98 -7.89 -12.37
CA PHE A 309 25.32 -7.53 -12.84
C PHE A 309 26.30 -8.70 -12.94
N PHE A 310 26.04 -9.81 -12.24
CA PHE A 310 27.03 -10.87 -12.04
C PHE A 310 26.55 -12.27 -12.40
N ALA A 311 25.23 -12.51 -12.41
CA ALA A 311 24.69 -13.82 -12.70
C ALA A 311 25.03 -14.23 -14.14
N PRO A 312 25.47 -15.48 -14.36
CA PRO A 312 25.68 -16.01 -15.71
C PRO A 312 24.35 -16.12 -16.44
N SER A 313 24.39 -16.22 -17.78
CA SER A 313 23.19 -16.39 -18.60
C SER A 313 22.41 -17.67 -18.29
N ASN A 314 23.09 -18.69 -17.79
CA ASN A 314 22.52 -19.96 -17.37
C ASN A 314 23.38 -20.61 -16.28
N GLY A 315 22.87 -21.69 -15.69
CA GLY A 315 23.62 -22.52 -14.75
C GLY A 315 23.11 -22.48 -13.31
N PRO A 316 23.71 -23.31 -12.43
CA PRO A 316 23.16 -23.58 -11.10
C PRO A 316 23.13 -22.35 -10.20
N LEU A 317 24.16 -21.49 -10.24
CA LEU A 317 24.22 -20.30 -9.39
C LEU A 317 23.16 -19.26 -9.74
N LEU A 318 22.81 -19.13 -11.03
CA LEU A 318 21.70 -18.29 -11.45
C LEU A 318 20.39 -18.80 -10.83
N TRP A 319 20.11 -20.09 -10.99
CA TRP A 319 18.89 -20.71 -10.50
C TRP A 319 18.78 -20.69 -8.97
N VAL A 320 19.90 -20.81 -8.24
CA VAL A 320 19.92 -20.63 -6.79
C VAL A 320 19.46 -19.22 -6.42
N ALA A 321 19.95 -18.17 -7.09
CA ALA A 321 19.53 -16.80 -6.82
C ALA A 321 18.06 -16.54 -7.20
N VAL A 322 17.61 -17.08 -8.34
CA VAL A 322 16.20 -16.99 -8.76
C VAL A 322 15.29 -17.69 -7.75
N LEU A 323 15.58 -18.94 -7.38
CA LEU A 323 14.77 -19.69 -6.41
C LEU A 323 14.81 -19.06 -5.01
N TYR A 324 15.93 -18.48 -4.60
CA TYR A 324 16.01 -17.70 -3.38
C TYR A 324 15.01 -16.53 -3.41
N MET A 325 15.00 -15.74 -4.48
CA MET A 325 14.07 -14.61 -4.61
C MET A 325 12.62 -15.06 -4.74
N VAL A 326 12.35 -16.22 -5.35
CA VAL A 326 11.01 -16.84 -5.35
C VAL A 326 10.58 -17.16 -3.92
N CYS A 327 11.43 -17.84 -3.13
CA CYS A 327 11.15 -18.13 -1.71
C CYS A 327 10.97 -16.86 -0.89
N PHE A 328 11.73 -15.81 -1.17
CA PHE A 328 11.60 -14.49 -0.56
C PHE A 328 10.19 -13.90 -0.81
N HIS A 329 9.76 -13.83 -2.07
CA HIS A 329 8.43 -13.32 -2.43
C HIS A 329 7.29 -14.20 -1.92
N LEU A 330 7.45 -15.53 -1.93
CA LEU A 330 6.46 -16.46 -1.34
C LEU A 330 6.35 -16.27 0.18
N THR A 331 7.46 -16.00 0.86
CA THR A 331 7.46 -15.71 2.29
C THR A 331 6.66 -14.44 2.58
N ILE A 332 6.91 -13.36 1.84
CA ILE A 332 6.15 -12.10 1.99
C ILE A 332 4.66 -12.34 1.70
N ALA A 333 4.34 -13.00 0.59
CA ALA A 333 2.95 -13.32 0.23
C ALA A 333 2.26 -14.16 1.31
N SER A 334 2.97 -15.12 1.91
CA SER A 334 2.44 -15.98 2.99
C SER A 334 2.07 -15.21 4.26
N THR A 335 2.64 -14.02 4.51
CA THR A 335 2.30 -13.20 5.68
C THR A 335 0.92 -12.55 5.58
N ILE A 336 0.35 -12.51 4.36
CA ILE A 336 -0.91 -11.85 4.01
C ILE A 336 -1.03 -10.48 4.71
N PRO A 337 -0.13 -9.55 4.40
CA PRO A 337 -0.04 -8.29 5.13
C PRO A 337 -1.24 -7.40 4.83
N MET A 338 -1.64 -6.58 5.82
CA MET A 338 -2.62 -5.51 5.59
C MET A 338 -2.13 -4.56 4.49
N GLY A 339 -3.04 -4.10 3.62
CA GLY A 339 -2.71 -3.38 2.38
C GLY A 339 -2.54 -4.29 1.14
N VAL A 340 -2.12 -5.55 1.34
CA VAL A 340 -2.26 -6.70 0.42
C VAL A 340 -1.69 -6.56 -1.02
N PRO A 341 -0.36 -6.44 -1.21
CA PRO A 341 0.29 -6.46 -2.53
C PRO A 341 0.53 -7.90 -3.03
N LEU A 342 -0.46 -8.78 -2.95
CA LEU A 342 -0.23 -10.21 -3.19
C LEU A 342 0.04 -10.50 -4.66
N GLU A 343 -0.73 -9.89 -5.55
CA GLU A 343 -0.56 -10.03 -7.00
C GLU A 343 0.76 -9.43 -7.48
N TRP A 344 1.24 -8.37 -6.82
CA TRP A 344 2.56 -7.81 -7.09
C TRP A 344 3.70 -8.80 -6.77
N ASN A 345 3.59 -9.57 -5.70
CA ASN A 345 4.57 -10.65 -5.43
C ASN A 345 4.50 -11.75 -6.49
N ALA A 346 3.30 -12.10 -6.97
CA ALA A 346 3.14 -13.05 -8.06
C ALA A 346 3.76 -12.52 -9.38
N PHE A 347 3.57 -11.24 -9.70
CA PHE A 347 4.21 -10.57 -10.83
C PHE A 347 5.74 -10.62 -10.76
N PHE A 348 6.31 -10.38 -9.58
CA PHE A 348 7.76 -10.47 -9.36
C PHE A 348 8.29 -11.89 -9.57
N ILE A 349 7.56 -12.91 -9.10
CA ILE A 349 7.92 -14.32 -9.33
C ILE A 349 7.92 -14.65 -10.82
N ILE A 350 6.88 -14.24 -11.57
CA ILE A 350 6.85 -14.44 -13.02
C ILE A 350 8.02 -13.70 -13.69
N SER A 351 8.29 -12.46 -13.27
CA SER A 351 9.39 -11.65 -13.80
C SER A 351 10.76 -12.28 -13.55
N LEU A 352 10.96 -12.94 -12.41
CA LEU A 352 12.20 -13.67 -12.11
C LEU A 352 12.45 -14.79 -13.13
N PHE A 353 11.43 -15.62 -13.39
CA PHE A 353 11.52 -16.68 -14.37
C PHE A 353 11.65 -16.14 -15.79
N TYR A 354 10.93 -15.09 -16.14
CA TYR A 354 10.97 -14.51 -17.48
C TYR A 354 12.32 -13.85 -17.78
N LEU A 355 12.73 -12.87 -16.96
CA LEU A 355 13.89 -12.02 -17.25
C LEU A 355 15.22 -12.75 -17.07
N TRP A 356 15.31 -13.69 -16.13
CA TRP A 356 16.56 -14.42 -15.89
C TRP A 356 16.50 -15.87 -16.35
N GLY A 357 15.36 -16.54 -16.21
CA GLY A 357 15.20 -17.91 -16.72
C GLY A 357 15.04 -17.97 -18.24
N GLY A 358 14.22 -17.10 -18.82
CA GLY A 358 13.98 -17.04 -20.27
C GLY A 358 14.94 -16.12 -21.02
N TYR A 359 15.38 -15.03 -20.39
CA TYR A 359 16.16 -13.96 -21.02
C TYR A 359 17.49 -13.68 -20.29
N GLY A 360 18.11 -14.73 -19.73
CA GLY A 360 19.38 -14.64 -19.00
C GLY A 360 20.53 -14.03 -19.80
N ASP A 361 20.56 -14.23 -21.12
CA ASP A 361 21.64 -13.74 -22.00
C ASP A 361 21.69 -12.21 -22.16
N TYR A 362 20.58 -11.51 -21.93
CA TYR A 362 20.50 -10.05 -22.10
C TYR A 362 20.99 -9.34 -20.85
N ARG A 363 21.95 -8.43 -20.97
CA ARG A 363 22.56 -7.70 -19.85
C ARG A 363 22.08 -6.26 -19.81
N VAL A 364 22.18 -5.65 -18.64
CA VAL A 364 21.84 -4.22 -18.48
C VAL A 364 22.83 -3.29 -19.20
N THR A 365 24.01 -3.79 -19.52
CA THR A 365 25.01 -3.11 -20.35
C THR A 365 24.65 -3.09 -21.83
N ASP A 366 23.64 -3.86 -22.25
CA ASP A 366 23.23 -3.95 -23.65
C ASP A 366 22.26 -2.82 -24.05
N ILE A 367 21.93 -1.91 -23.12
CA ILE A 367 21.12 -0.72 -23.41
C ILE A 367 21.92 0.21 -24.33
N ASP A 368 21.38 0.47 -25.51
CA ASP A 368 21.99 1.40 -26.47
C ASP A 368 21.29 2.78 -26.47
N SER A 369 20.02 2.87 -26.04
CA SER A 369 19.26 4.12 -26.04
C SER A 369 19.62 5.08 -24.90
N PRO A 370 20.28 6.24 -25.16
CA PRO A 370 20.65 7.18 -24.09
C PRO A 370 19.42 7.85 -23.47
N LEU A 371 18.36 8.06 -24.26
CA LEU A 371 17.09 8.60 -23.77
C LEU A 371 16.43 7.67 -22.75
N LEU A 372 16.44 6.35 -23.00
CA LEU A 372 15.91 5.37 -22.06
C LEU A 372 16.68 5.42 -20.75
N LEU A 373 18.01 5.45 -20.81
CA LEU A 373 18.85 5.54 -19.61
C LEU A 373 18.55 6.81 -18.80
N ALA A 374 18.36 7.96 -19.46
CA ALA A 374 17.99 9.20 -18.79
C ALA A 374 16.61 9.11 -18.10
N ILE A 375 15.62 8.50 -18.77
CA ILE A 375 14.28 8.25 -18.18
C ILE A 375 14.39 7.34 -16.96
N LEU A 376 15.12 6.22 -17.08
CA LEU A 376 15.33 5.28 -15.98
C LEU A 376 16.08 5.96 -14.81
N ALA A 377 17.12 6.74 -15.07
CA ALA A 377 17.84 7.47 -14.01
C ALA A 377 16.94 8.49 -13.29
N ALA A 378 16.14 9.25 -14.03
CA ALA A 378 15.20 10.20 -13.45
C ALA A 378 14.14 9.48 -12.56
N SER A 379 13.52 8.43 -13.08
CA SER A 379 12.42 7.73 -12.40
C SER A 379 12.88 6.79 -11.28
N LEU A 380 14.00 6.09 -11.45
CA LEU A 380 14.46 5.03 -10.55
C LEU A 380 15.51 5.49 -9.54
N VAL A 381 16.14 6.64 -9.75
CA VAL A 381 17.18 7.18 -8.85
C VAL A 381 16.76 8.53 -8.30
N VAL A 382 16.51 9.53 -9.15
CA VAL A 382 16.25 10.90 -8.70
C VAL A 382 14.95 11.00 -7.89
N VAL A 383 13.84 10.46 -8.41
CA VAL A 383 12.54 10.51 -7.70
C VAL A 383 12.60 9.79 -6.34
N PRO A 384 13.11 8.56 -6.23
CA PRO A 384 13.30 7.90 -4.93
C PRO A 384 14.20 8.67 -3.96
N ILE A 385 15.33 9.22 -4.41
CA ILE A 385 16.21 10.03 -3.56
C ILE A 385 15.45 11.25 -3.01
N VAL A 386 14.79 12.01 -3.88
CA VAL A 386 14.01 13.18 -3.48
C VAL A 386 12.90 12.79 -2.51
N GLY A 387 12.20 11.69 -2.75
CA GLY A 387 11.12 11.24 -1.88
C GLY A 387 11.57 10.73 -0.52
N ASN A 388 12.77 10.14 -0.43
CA ASN A 388 13.36 9.75 0.86
C ASN A 388 13.90 10.95 1.65
N MET A 389 14.35 12.01 0.95
CA MET A 389 14.78 13.26 1.59
C MET A 389 13.61 14.18 1.97
N LEU A 390 12.56 14.22 1.15
CA LEU A 390 11.42 15.13 1.26
C LEU A 390 10.09 14.36 1.18
N PRO A 391 9.78 13.50 2.17
CA PRO A 391 8.62 12.62 2.14
C PRO A 391 7.28 13.37 2.07
N HIS A 392 7.24 14.63 2.51
CA HIS A 392 6.04 15.49 2.38
C HIS A 392 5.75 15.95 0.95
N LYS A 393 6.67 15.76 -0.01
CA LYS A 393 6.50 16.19 -1.41
C LYS A 393 6.23 15.04 -2.37
N VAL A 394 6.73 13.86 -2.06
CA VAL A 394 6.65 12.69 -2.92
C VAL A 394 5.99 11.57 -2.14
N SER A 395 4.88 11.08 -2.69
CA SER A 395 4.18 9.90 -2.17
C SER A 395 5.14 8.73 -1.98
N PHE A 396 4.84 7.86 -1.02
CA PHE A 396 5.74 6.77 -0.65
C PHE A 396 5.95 5.76 -1.80
N LEU A 397 4.96 5.59 -2.69
CA LEU A 397 5.01 4.68 -3.83
C LEU A 397 6.08 5.11 -4.85
N PRO A 398 6.03 6.32 -5.47
CA PRO A 398 7.13 6.82 -6.29
C PRO A 398 8.47 6.94 -5.55
N ALA A 399 8.44 7.16 -4.23
CA ALA A 399 9.66 7.19 -3.41
C ALA A 399 10.25 5.79 -3.14
N MET A 400 9.57 4.72 -3.58
CA MET A 400 9.90 3.31 -3.35
C MET A 400 10.05 2.93 -1.87
N ARG A 401 9.28 3.59 -0.99
CA ARG A 401 9.33 3.38 0.47
C ARG A 401 8.47 2.20 0.94
N TYR A 402 8.47 1.13 0.15
CA TYR A 402 7.54 0.01 0.30
C TYR A 402 7.80 -0.77 1.59
N TYR A 403 6.77 -0.93 2.43
CA TYR A 403 6.78 -1.86 3.58
C TYR A 403 7.87 -1.61 4.63
N ALA A 404 8.45 -0.42 4.64
CA ALA A 404 9.53 -0.06 5.57
C ALA A 404 9.07 0.39 6.96
N GLY A 405 7.76 0.55 7.18
CA GLY A 405 7.27 1.07 8.45
C GLY A 405 7.34 2.57 8.58
N ASN A 406 7.83 3.27 7.55
CA ASN A 406 8.08 4.71 7.52
C ASN A 406 7.15 5.38 6.50
N TRP A 407 5.90 5.65 6.91
CA TRP A 407 4.83 6.13 6.05
C TRP A 407 4.11 7.29 6.73
N ALA A 408 3.53 8.19 5.95
CA ALA A 408 2.57 9.13 6.51
C ALA A 408 1.37 8.35 7.09
N ALA A 409 0.90 8.75 8.27
CA ALA A 409 -0.22 8.10 8.97
C ALA A 409 -1.06 9.15 9.69
N SER A 410 -2.32 8.84 9.97
CA SER A 410 -3.18 9.74 10.74
C SER A 410 -4.12 9.02 11.69
N ALA A 411 -4.51 9.72 12.75
CA ALA A 411 -5.56 9.32 13.69
C ALA A 411 -6.67 10.37 13.68
N TRP A 412 -7.89 9.93 13.43
CA TRP A 412 -9.07 10.76 13.29
C TRP A 412 -9.93 10.62 14.54
N CYS A 413 -10.12 11.73 15.27
CA CYS A 413 -10.96 11.82 16.45
C CYS A 413 -12.32 12.38 16.01
N LEU A 414 -13.36 11.55 16.06
CA LEU A 414 -14.69 11.85 15.54
C LEU A 414 -15.70 11.92 16.69
N ARG A 415 -16.44 13.03 16.82
CA ARG A 415 -17.60 13.10 17.72
C ARG A 415 -18.68 12.08 17.29
N PRO A 416 -19.53 11.59 18.22
CA PRO A 416 -20.70 10.81 17.87
C PRO A 416 -21.55 11.50 16.77
N GLY A 417 -22.02 10.73 15.80
CA GLY A 417 -22.83 11.24 14.67
C GLY A 417 -22.03 11.78 13.47
N VAL A 418 -20.71 12.00 13.59
CA VAL A 418 -19.86 12.41 12.46
C VAL A 418 -19.86 11.38 11.34
N GLU A 419 -19.71 10.10 11.69
CA GLU A 419 -19.74 9.01 10.71
C GLU A 419 -21.08 8.97 9.96
N ASP A 420 -22.20 9.31 10.62
CA ASP A 420 -23.52 9.43 9.99
C ASP A 420 -23.64 10.62 9.04
N LYS A 421 -23.06 11.77 9.41
CA LYS A 421 -22.95 12.93 8.50
C LYS A 421 -22.14 12.57 7.25
N ILE A 422 -21.03 11.85 7.40
CA ILE A 422 -20.23 11.35 6.26
C ILE A 422 -21.04 10.36 5.42
N GLU A 423 -21.82 9.49 6.07
CA GLU A 423 -22.68 8.55 5.37
C GLU A 423 -23.69 9.25 4.47
N ALA A 424 -24.35 10.28 4.99
CA ALA A 424 -25.39 11.03 4.30
C ALA A 424 -24.88 11.95 3.19
N ASN A 425 -23.70 12.58 3.38
CA ASN A 425 -23.27 13.71 2.53
C ASN A 425 -22.12 13.39 1.57
N VAL A 426 -21.48 12.22 1.68
CA VAL A 426 -20.36 11.84 0.81
C VAL A 426 -20.79 10.80 -0.20
N THR A 427 -20.67 11.14 -1.49
CA THR A 427 -20.85 10.19 -2.59
C THR A 427 -19.74 9.15 -2.58
N LYS A 428 -20.12 7.88 -2.39
CA LYS A 428 -19.22 6.72 -2.30
C LYS A 428 -19.95 5.47 -2.77
N SER A 429 -19.21 4.41 -3.11
CA SER A 429 -19.82 3.15 -3.56
C SER A 429 -20.11 2.15 -2.44
N SER A 430 -19.42 2.25 -1.31
CA SER A 430 -19.68 1.42 -0.12
C SER A 430 -19.85 2.31 1.10
N ALA A 431 -20.60 1.81 2.07
CA ALA A 431 -20.66 2.40 3.41
C ALA A 431 -19.28 2.39 4.09
N LEU A 432 -19.13 3.11 5.20
CA LEU A 432 -17.97 3.02 6.08
C LEU A 432 -17.83 1.60 6.66
N ALA A 433 -16.60 1.22 7.03
CA ALA A 433 -16.32 -0.17 7.40
C ALA A 433 -17.07 -0.62 8.66
N ASN A 434 -17.39 0.29 9.60
CA ASN A 434 -18.25 -0.02 10.75
C ASN A 434 -19.65 -0.46 10.32
N ARG A 435 -20.27 0.22 9.34
CA ARG A 435 -21.59 -0.14 8.81
C ARG A 435 -21.56 -1.44 8.03
N GLN A 436 -20.51 -1.67 7.25
CA GLN A 436 -20.32 -2.94 6.54
C GLN A 436 -20.16 -4.12 7.50
N LEU A 437 -19.31 -3.97 8.53
CA LEU A 437 -19.09 -5.00 9.54
C LEU A 437 -20.33 -5.21 10.41
N ALA A 438 -21.06 -4.15 10.77
CA ALA A 438 -22.30 -4.27 11.54
C ALA A 438 -23.35 -5.10 10.81
N LYS A 439 -23.42 -4.99 9.48
CA LYS A 439 -24.29 -5.84 8.66
C LYS A 439 -23.87 -7.33 8.67
N LEU A 440 -22.57 -7.61 8.81
CA LEU A 440 -22.03 -8.97 8.77
C LEU A 440 -22.02 -9.66 10.14
N TYR A 441 -21.75 -8.90 11.21
CA TYR A 441 -21.44 -9.44 12.53
C TYR A 441 -22.20 -8.78 13.69
N GLY A 442 -23.02 -7.76 13.42
CA GLY A 442 -23.66 -6.92 14.43
C GLY A 442 -22.79 -5.72 14.86
N PRO A 443 -23.41 -4.64 15.36
CA PRO A 443 -22.73 -3.38 15.65
C PRO A 443 -21.67 -3.50 16.75
N GLU A 444 -21.93 -4.28 17.79
CA GLU A 444 -20.98 -4.46 18.91
C GLU A 444 -19.69 -5.15 18.44
N ILE A 445 -19.83 -6.25 17.69
CA ILE A 445 -18.68 -6.97 17.14
C ILE A 445 -17.94 -6.15 16.09
N ALA A 446 -18.64 -5.30 15.32
CA ALA A 446 -18.01 -4.41 14.36
C ALA A 446 -16.99 -3.47 15.01
N GLU A 447 -17.33 -2.86 16.14
CA GLU A 447 -16.41 -1.97 16.87
C GLU A 447 -15.22 -2.73 17.46
N VAL A 448 -15.46 -3.92 18.01
CA VAL A 448 -14.38 -4.82 18.48
C VAL A 448 -13.41 -5.15 17.32
N MET A 449 -13.93 -5.47 16.14
CA MET A 449 -13.11 -5.76 14.95
C MET A 449 -12.36 -4.53 14.44
N LEU A 450 -12.93 -3.34 14.52
CA LEU A 450 -12.23 -2.11 14.11
C LEU A 450 -11.10 -1.74 15.09
N ASP A 451 -11.26 -2.03 16.37
CA ASP A 451 -10.17 -1.85 17.35
C ASP A 451 -8.97 -2.78 17.09
N LYS A 452 -9.14 -3.89 16.33
CA LYS A 452 -7.99 -4.67 15.82
C LYS A 452 -7.16 -3.91 14.82
N MET A 453 -7.77 -3.07 14.00
CA MET A 453 -7.03 -2.20 13.08
C MET A 453 -6.24 -1.14 13.85
N LEU A 454 -6.83 -0.54 14.89
CA LEU A 454 -6.11 0.39 15.75
C LEU A 454 -4.96 -0.30 16.49
N ALA A 455 -5.16 -1.53 16.97
CA ALA A 455 -4.10 -2.33 17.57
C ALA A 455 -2.95 -2.61 16.60
N TRP A 456 -3.27 -2.97 15.34
CA TRP A 456 -2.26 -3.09 14.28
C TRP A 456 -1.44 -1.81 14.13
N ARG A 457 -2.10 -0.64 14.02
CA ARG A 457 -1.40 0.64 13.91
C ARG A 457 -0.54 0.90 15.15
N ALA A 458 -1.10 0.72 16.34
CA ALA A 458 -0.47 0.97 17.64
C ALA A 458 0.83 0.18 17.86
N MET A 459 0.94 -1.04 17.31
CA MET A 459 2.17 -1.82 17.45
C MET A 459 3.32 -1.30 16.58
N HIS A 460 3.03 -0.52 15.53
CA HIS A 460 4.03 0.21 14.78
C HIS A 460 4.45 1.48 15.52
N THR A 461 5.70 1.90 15.31
CA THR A 461 6.24 3.17 15.86
C THR A 461 5.31 4.37 15.65
N HIS A 462 4.70 4.49 14.47
CA HIS A 462 3.79 5.58 14.13
C HIS A 462 2.53 5.58 15.00
N GLY A 463 1.94 4.40 15.26
CA GLY A 463 0.80 4.30 16.17
C GLY A 463 1.15 4.66 17.61
N ARG A 464 2.38 4.35 18.05
CA ARG A 464 2.88 4.79 19.37
C ARG A 464 2.96 6.31 19.46
N ALA A 465 3.39 7.00 18.40
CA ALA A 465 3.33 8.46 18.34
C ALA A 465 1.89 8.96 18.33
N LEU A 466 1.06 8.47 17.39
CA LEU A 466 -0.33 8.87 17.23
C LEU A 466 -1.12 8.73 18.54
N ASN A 467 -0.96 7.63 19.26
CA ASN A 467 -1.64 7.41 20.54
C ASN A 467 -1.28 8.45 21.60
N GLY A 468 -0.02 8.91 21.64
CA GLY A 468 0.39 10.01 22.53
C GLY A 468 0.00 11.41 22.05
N LEU A 469 -0.24 11.59 20.75
CA LEU A 469 -0.67 12.86 20.16
C LEU A 469 -2.19 13.05 20.21
N VAL A 470 -2.98 11.97 20.23
CA VAL A 470 -4.45 12.05 20.35
C VAL A 470 -4.87 12.75 21.65
N SER A 471 -4.20 12.49 22.77
CA SER A 471 -4.48 13.17 24.05
C SER A 471 -4.14 14.67 24.03
N ARG A 472 -3.37 15.13 23.04
CA ARG A 472 -3.16 16.57 22.77
C ARG A 472 -4.22 17.13 21.83
N ALA A 473 -4.76 16.30 20.96
CA ALA A 473 -5.73 16.69 19.96
C ALA A 473 -7.12 16.92 20.57
N VAL A 474 -7.52 16.19 21.60
CA VAL A 474 -8.85 16.29 22.22
C VAL A 474 -8.75 16.46 23.74
N PRO A 475 -9.66 17.21 24.39
CA PRO A 475 -9.63 17.43 25.84
C PRO A 475 -9.99 16.18 26.64
N ASN A 476 -10.96 15.39 26.15
CA ASN A 476 -11.37 14.11 26.70
C ASN A 476 -11.45 13.10 25.56
N GLU A 477 -10.76 11.97 25.65
CA GLU A 477 -10.80 10.95 24.60
C GLU A 477 -12.13 10.19 24.57
N ASP A 478 -12.82 10.07 25.71
CA ASP A 478 -14.09 9.31 25.83
C ASP A 478 -15.24 9.97 25.06
N ASP A 479 -15.09 11.25 24.72
CA ASP A 479 -16.00 12.03 23.90
C ASP A 479 -15.91 11.70 22.40
N TYR A 480 -14.92 10.90 21.98
CA TYR A 480 -14.55 10.68 20.59
C TYR A 480 -14.40 9.20 20.23
N VAL A 481 -14.80 8.86 19.01
CA VAL A 481 -14.40 7.62 18.36
C VAL A 481 -13.12 7.88 17.57
N ILE A 482 -12.08 7.09 17.86
CA ILE A 482 -10.80 7.21 17.16
C ILE A 482 -10.76 6.22 15.99
N ARG A 483 -10.42 6.69 14.79
CA ARG A 483 -10.25 5.87 13.58
C ARG A 483 -8.86 6.10 12.97
N ASP A 484 -8.31 5.07 12.32
CA ASP A 484 -7.07 5.21 11.52
C ASP A 484 -7.38 5.88 10.18
N GLY A 485 -6.44 6.65 9.63
CA GLY A 485 -6.62 7.31 8.33
C GLY A 485 -6.95 6.37 7.17
N GLU A 486 -6.45 5.13 7.19
CA GLU A 486 -6.77 4.12 6.16
C GLU A 486 -8.24 3.68 6.21
N TYR A 487 -8.87 3.71 7.39
CA TYR A 487 -10.30 3.45 7.55
C TYR A 487 -11.13 4.56 6.88
N MET A 488 -10.65 5.80 6.92
CA MET A 488 -11.28 6.94 6.27
C MET A 488 -11.07 6.89 4.75
N ALA A 489 -9.82 6.78 4.30
CA ALA A 489 -9.48 6.85 2.87
C ALA A 489 -10.18 5.76 2.05
N GLY A 490 -10.22 4.53 2.57
CA GLY A 490 -10.71 3.37 1.82
C GLY A 490 -12.09 3.55 1.16
N PRO A 491 -13.16 3.79 1.95
CA PRO A 491 -14.51 4.02 1.46
C PRO A 491 -14.77 5.46 0.97
N ILE A 492 -13.94 6.45 1.31
CA ILE A 492 -14.20 7.84 0.90
C ILE A 492 -13.59 8.16 -0.47
N VAL A 493 -12.34 7.76 -0.73
CA VAL A 493 -11.67 8.01 -2.03
C VAL A 493 -11.65 6.78 -2.93
N GLY A 494 -12.08 5.62 -2.42
CA GLY A 494 -12.23 4.38 -3.18
C GLY A 494 -10.97 3.50 -3.21
N TRP A 495 -9.90 3.91 -2.54
CA TRP A 495 -8.63 3.18 -2.50
C TRP A 495 -7.79 3.58 -1.28
N ASN A 496 -7.06 2.63 -0.72
CA ASN A 496 -6.13 2.85 0.39
C ASN A 496 -5.05 1.75 0.38
N PHE A 497 -3.81 2.13 0.73
CA PHE A 497 -2.65 1.26 0.60
C PHE A 497 -1.48 1.73 1.49
N GLY A 498 -1.77 2.28 2.67
CA GLY A 498 -0.74 2.85 3.53
C GLY A 498 -0.17 4.17 3.01
N GLU A 499 -0.97 4.92 2.26
CA GLU A 499 -0.59 6.25 1.75
C GLU A 499 -1.28 7.35 2.56
N GLY A 500 -0.52 7.92 3.50
CA GLY A 500 -1.02 9.00 4.37
C GLY A 500 -1.37 10.29 3.66
N HIS A 501 -0.85 10.53 2.47
CA HIS A 501 -1.22 11.70 1.67
C HIS A 501 -2.63 11.60 1.05
N LEU A 502 -3.33 10.47 1.20
CA LEU A 502 -4.74 10.31 0.82
C LEU A 502 -5.72 10.64 1.95
N HIS A 503 -5.23 10.77 3.19
CA HIS A 503 -6.03 11.13 4.37
C HIS A 503 -5.42 12.30 5.14
N ASN A 504 -4.88 13.26 4.38
CA ASN A 504 -4.32 14.51 4.88
C ASN A 504 -5.35 15.65 4.85
N GLU A 505 -4.88 16.89 5.03
CA GLU A 505 -5.69 18.11 5.04
C GLU A 505 -6.60 18.24 3.80
N GLN A 506 -6.18 17.74 2.64
CA GLN A 506 -7.01 17.79 1.44
C GLN A 506 -8.29 16.97 1.58
N LEU A 507 -8.22 15.80 2.21
CA LEU A 507 -9.40 15.00 2.50
C LEU A 507 -10.25 15.64 3.60
N ILE A 508 -9.61 16.21 4.63
CA ILE A 508 -10.29 16.92 5.71
C ILE A 508 -11.12 18.08 5.16
N ASP A 509 -10.53 18.93 4.31
CA ASP A 509 -11.20 20.07 3.67
C ASP A 509 -12.34 19.60 2.76
N ALA A 510 -12.16 18.48 2.06
CA ALA A 510 -13.18 17.89 1.20
C ALA A 510 -14.39 17.39 2.00
N LEU A 511 -14.16 16.77 3.16
CA LEU A 511 -15.22 16.35 4.06
C LEU A 511 -15.90 17.54 4.72
N GLN A 512 -15.14 18.55 5.18
CA GLN A 512 -15.68 19.76 5.76
C GLN A 512 -16.65 20.46 4.81
N ARG A 513 -16.28 20.63 3.53
CA ARG A 513 -17.15 21.27 2.54
C ARG A 513 -18.46 20.52 2.26
N ARG A 514 -18.50 19.21 2.50
CA ARG A 514 -19.68 18.37 2.27
C ARG A 514 -20.55 18.23 3.52
N CYS A 515 -19.92 18.16 4.69
CA CYS A 515 -20.60 17.79 5.93
C CYS A 515 -20.83 18.97 6.87
N ASP A 516 -20.18 20.12 6.62
CA ASP A 516 -20.15 21.32 7.47
C ASP A 516 -20.05 20.98 8.96
N PHE A 517 -18.94 20.35 9.34
CA PHE A 517 -18.71 19.99 10.73
C PHE A 517 -18.58 21.24 11.61
N ALA A 518 -19.01 21.12 12.87
CA ALA A 518 -18.75 22.12 13.88
C ALA A 518 -17.29 22.06 14.36
N GLU A 519 -16.82 23.10 15.05
CA GLU A 519 -15.52 23.04 15.72
C GLU A 519 -15.48 21.88 16.70
N GLY A 520 -14.42 21.08 16.65
CA GLY A 520 -14.23 19.94 17.53
C GLY A 520 -15.02 18.69 17.13
N ASP A 521 -15.87 18.71 16.09
CA ASP A 521 -16.53 17.51 15.56
C ASP A 521 -15.49 16.52 15.02
N VAL A 522 -14.50 17.04 14.28
CA VAL A 522 -13.45 16.24 13.64
C VAL A 522 -12.08 16.87 13.92
N ARG A 523 -11.27 16.17 14.73
CA ARG A 523 -9.87 16.51 14.94
C ARG A 523 -8.96 15.40 14.44
N VAL A 524 -7.94 15.75 13.67
CA VAL A 524 -7.05 14.79 13.03
C VAL A 524 -5.61 15.08 13.44
N VAL A 525 -4.95 14.03 13.93
CA VAL A 525 -3.50 14.01 14.11
C VAL A 525 -2.90 13.46 12.83
N LEU A 526 -2.08 14.26 12.16
CA LEU A 526 -1.34 13.90 10.96
C LEU A 526 0.13 13.73 11.32
N LEU A 527 0.72 12.57 11.02
CA LEU A 527 2.13 12.27 11.23
C LEU A 527 2.78 11.99 9.88
N GLU A 528 3.80 12.77 9.51
CA GLU A 528 4.52 12.61 8.25
C GLU A 528 5.60 11.53 8.36
N GLY A 529 5.95 10.88 7.24
CA GLY A 529 7.08 9.95 7.20
C GLY A 529 8.41 10.60 7.61
N GLN A 530 9.27 9.85 8.29
CA GLN A 530 10.62 10.24 8.67
C GLN A 530 11.50 10.44 7.42
N PRO A 531 12.06 11.65 7.20
CA PRO A 531 13.12 11.83 6.20
C PRO A 531 14.35 11.00 6.56
N ILE A 532 14.99 10.35 5.58
CA ILE A 532 16.07 9.38 5.83
C ILE A 532 17.26 9.95 6.62
N HIS A 533 17.47 11.26 6.57
CA HIS A 533 18.58 11.97 7.21
C HIS A 533 18.22 12.62 8.55
N ARG A 534 17.05 12.33 9.13
CA ARG A 534 16.56 12.97 10.37
C ARG A 534 16.13 11.94 11.40
N GLY A 535 16.37 12.23 12.68
CA GLY A 535 15.96 11.39 13.82
C GLY A 535 14.50 11.59 14.28
N TRP A 536 13.70 12.38 13.57
CA TRP A 536 12.38 12.84 14.02
C TRP A 536 11.32 12.84 12.89
N GLN A 537 10.04 12.87 13.28
CA GLN A 537 8.88 12.97 12.39
C GLN A 537 8.06 14.22 12.68
N ALA A 538 7.67 14.94 11.63
CA ALA A 538 6.77 16.09 11.76
C ALA A 538 5.34 15.62 12.05
N TYR A 539 4.63 16.36 12.89
CA TYR A 539 3.19 16.17 13.10
C TYR A 539 2.43 17.49 12.98
N ARG A 540 1.13 17.36 12.70
CA ARG A 540 0.16 18.45 12.71
C ARG A 540 -1.13 17.97 13.36
N ILE A 541 -1.75 18.81 14.17
CA ILE A 541 -3.10 18.59 14.72
C ILE A 541 -4.02 19.58 14.02
N VAL A 542 -5.07 19.06 13.39
CA VAL A 542 -5.98 19.82 12.54
C VAL A 542 -7.40 19.61 13.01
N ASP A 543 -8.16 20.69 13.10
CA ASP A 543 -9.61 20.67 13.24
C ASP A 543 -10.24 20.93 11.87
N ALA A 544 -11.26 20.15 11.50
CA ALA A 544 -11.86 20.28 10.17
C ALA A 544 -12.51 21.65 9.91
N LYS A 545 -12.98 22.34 10.96
CA LYS A 545 -13.63 23.66 10.85
C LYS A 545 -12.61 24.80 10.95
N THR A 546 -11.70 24.72 11.91
CA THR A 546 -10.80 25.84 12.26
C THR A 546 -9.37 25.70 11.69
N GLY A 547 -9.06 24.58 11.06
CA GLY A 547 -7.78 24.31 10.42
C GLY A 547 -6.71 23.87 11.42
N VAL A 548 -5.44 24.23 11.16
CA VAL A 548 -4.32 23.76 11.98
C VAL A 548 -4.35 24.36 13.40
N LEU A 549 -4.39 23.48 14.40
CA LEU A 549 -4.34 23.82 15.82
C LEU A 549 -2.92 23.76 16.39
N GLU A 550 -2.12 22.77 15.99
CA GLU A 550 -0.75 22.60 16.47
C GLU A 550 0.15 22.00 15.39
N GLN A 551 1.42 22.39 15.37
CA GLN A 551 2.47 21.79 14.57
C GLN A 551 3.73 21.57 15.40
N GLY A 552 4.46 20.51 15.10
CA GLY A 552 5.72 20.21 15.77
C GLY A 552 6.38 18.96 15.22
N TYR A 553 7.29 18.39 16.00
CA TYR A 553 7.89 17.10 15.72
C TYR A 553 8.05 16.22 16.96
N VAL A 554 8.21 14.91 16.72
CA VAL A 554 8.48 13.86 17.71
C VAL A 554 9.77 13.13 17.34
N GLU A 555 10.59 12.80 18.32
CA GLU A 555 11.81 12.02 18.09
C GLU A 555 11.47 10.54 17.90
N VAL A 556 12.11 9.89 16.92
CA VAL A 556 11.91 8.45 16.67
C VAL A 556 12.33 7.61 17.87
N ALA A 557 13.32 8.07 18.64
CA ALA A 557 13.73 7.45 19.90
C ALA A 557 12.55 7.33 20.88
N ASP A 558 11.77 8.39 21.04
CA ASP A 558 10.59 8.40 21.93
C ASP A 558 9.47 7.51 21.39
N MET A 559 9.34 7.39 20.07
CA MET A 559 8.37 6.47 19.46
C MET A 559 8.72 5.00 19.73
N THR A 560 10.01 4.66 19.67
CA THR A 560 10.49 3.28 19.83
C THR A 560 10.51 2.80 21.29
N SER A 561 10.66 3.71 22.25
CA SER A 561 10.75 3.38 23.67
C SER A 561 9.42 3.02 24.33
N ARG A 562 8.29 3.49 23.77
CA ARG A 562 6.94 3.40 24.33
C ARG A 562 6.26 2.07 24.06
N GLN A 563 5.18 1.77 24.78
CA GLN A 563 4.27 0.64 24.49
C GLN A 563 3.20 1.03 23.45
N PRO A 564 2.51 0.05 22.82
CA PRO A 564 1.44 0.33 21.87
C PRO A 564 0.25 1.06 22.48
N TRP A 565 -0.07 0.81 23.75
CA TRP A 565 -1.13 1.47 24.49
C TRP A 565 -0.55 2.66 25.28
N PRO A 566 -1.23 3.83 25.29
CA PRO A 566 -0.83 4.94 26.14
C PRO A 566 -1.20 4.61 27.59
N THR A 567 -0.22 4.37 28.46
CA THR A 567 -0.53 4.17 29.89
C THR A 567 -1.16 5.45 30.47
N PRO A 568 -2.03 5.37 31.49
CA PRO A 568 -2.57 6.56 32.14
C PRO A 568 -1.44 7.53 32.56
N GLY A 569 -1.53 8.79 32.14
CA GLY A 569 -0.51 9.82 32.38
C GLY A 569 0.68 9.81 31.41
N ASP A 570 0.74 8.89 30.46
CA ASP A 570 1.79 8.86 29.42
C ASP A 570 1.70 10.10 28.52
N ARG A 571 2.79 10.87 28.48
CA ARG A 571 2.95 12.05 27.63
C ARG A 571 4.11 11.82 26.67
N LEU A 572 3.80 11.79 25.37
CA LEU A 572 4.83 11.77 24.34
C LEU A 572 5.59 13.10 24.37
N PRO A 573 6.93 13.10 24.49
CA PRO A 573 7.70 14.32 24.29
C PRO A 573 7.47 14.86 22.87
N VAL A 574 7.06 16.13 22.79
CA VAL A 574 6.85 16.84 21.53
C VAL A 574 7.63 18.14 21.52
N ARG A 575 8.11 18.53 20.34
CA ARG A 575 8.74 19.84 20.12
C ARG A 575 7.79 20.67 19.26
N VAL A 576 7.00 21.51 19.94
CA VAL A 576 5.99 22.37 19.32
C VAL A 576 6.69 23.52 18.60
N THR A 577 6.36 23.72 17.33
CA THR A 577 6.82 24.86 16.53
C THR A 577 5.73 25.92 16.38
N MET A 578 4.47 25.53 16.50
CA MET A 578 3.31 26.42 16.46
C MET A 578 2.15 25.80 17.25
N SER A 579 1.45 26.58 18.08
CA SER A 579 0.22 26.12 18.74
C SER A 579 -0.80 27.26 18.88
N ARG A 580 -2.04 26.95 18.55
CA ARG A 580 -3.28 27.71 18.79
C ARG A 580 -4.18 27.00 19.80
N LEU A 581 -3.79 25.81 20.27
CA LEU A 581 -4.43 25.19 21.43
C LEU A 581 -4.16 26.15 22.58
N GLN A 582 -5.19 26.87 23.04
CA GLN A 582 -5.06 27.70 24.22
C GLN A 582 -4.47 26.85 25.34
N ALA A 583 -3.45 27.38 26.03
CA ALA A 583 -2.92 26.75 27.20
C ALA A 583 -4.05 26.65 28.23
N ALA A 584 -4.69 25.48 28.32
CA ALA A 584 -5.28 25.04 29.56
C ALA A 584 -4.09 24.84 30.53
N ALA A 585 -3.65 25.95 31.12
CA ALA A 585 -2.74 25.94 32.25
C ALA A 585 -3.42 25.17 33.40
N PRO A 586 -2.64 24.48 34.24
CA PRO A 586 -3.09 23.40 35.11
C PRO A 586 -4.24 23.73 36.05
#